data_AF-A0A1Q7D378-F1
#
_entry.id   AF-A0A1Q7D378-F1
#
_cell.length_a   1.000
_cell.length_b   1.000
_cell.length_c   1.000
_cell.angle_alpha   90.00
_cell.angle_beta   90.00
_cell.angle_gamma   90.00
#
_symmetry.space_group_name_H-M   'P 1'
#
loop_
_entity.id
_entity.type
_entity.pdbx_description
1 polymer ?
#
loop_
_entity_poly.entity_id
_entity_poly.type
_entity_poly.pdbx_seq_one_letter_code
_entity_poly.pdbx_strand_id
1 'polypeptide(L)'
;MRFARAAAPYLLILPGGGWLFLFFLLPILALAVTSLESGDFIAGFNFDWNVGNYTFGLQLYSSQFLHSIEYGGPFFVSFVIRTLSWETLLADYGPLFKPLKDAGLLPGDFRVLATPVAVTGGLAYTFFPFMMLPIFASLEKIDRRLVEAAEDLFANRFEVFRRVIFPLSLPGVFAGVLLTGIPSVADYVNQDLLGGVGTTMIGRVIEEQFEVDINYPLAASLAFIFMVGLLAMLLAYQRIFGTKEILSD
;
A
#
# COMPACT_ATOMS: atom_id res chain seq x y z
N MET A 1 -11.29 28.21 45.43
CA MET A 1 -10.06 27.71 44.75
C MET A 1 -10.10 26.23 44.35
N ARG A 2 -10.82 25.32 45.05
CA ARG A 2 -10.88 23.88 44.68
C ARG A 2 -11.61 23.58 43.35
N PHE A 3 -12.64 24.36 43.01
CA PHE A 3 -13.43 24.16 41.78
C PHE A 3 -12.64 24.46 40.49
N ALA A 4 -11.83 25.54 40.51
CA ALA A 4 -10.98 25.90 39.37
C ALA A 4 -9.91 24.82 39.08
N ARG A 5 -9.37 24.15 40.10
CA ARG A 5 -8.45 23.02 39.93
C ARG A 5 -9.13 21.75 39.41
N ALA A 6 -10.40 21.54 39.74
CA ALA A 6 -11.18 20.39 39.28
C ALA A 6 -11.68 20.55 37.83
N ALA A 7 -12.00 21.78 37.40
CA ALA A 7 -12.52 22.08 36.06
C ALA A 7 -11.41 22.32 35.01
N ALA A 8 -10.20 22.72 35.44
CA ALA A 8 -9.05 22.92 34.57
C ALA A 8 -8.77 21.76 33.59
N PRO A 9 -8.74 20.48 34.00
CA PRO A 9 -8.49 19.38 33.06
C PRO A 9 -9.59 19.24 32.00
N TYR A 10 -10.86 19.48 32.35
CA TYR A 10 -11.96 19.40 31.39
C TYR A 10 -11.94 20.55 30.39
N LEU A 11 -11.62 21.76 30.83
CA LEU A 11 -11.50 22.93 29.97
C LEU A 11 -10.34 22.79 28.96
N LEU A 12 -9.27 22.11 29.32
CA LEU A 12 -8.14 21.81 28.42
C LEU A 12 -8.48 20.76 27.37
N ILE A 13 -9.46 19.89 27.62
CA ILE A 13 -9.92 18.87 26.66
C ILE A 13 -10.92 19.47 25.65
N LEU A 14 -11.61 20.58 25.98
CA LEU A 14 -12.64 21.16 25.11
C LEU A 14 -12.19 21.45 23.67
N PRO A 15 -10.99 22.02 23.40
CA PRO A 15 -10.54 22.24 22.03
C PRO A 15 -10.35 20.92 21.25
N GLY A 16 -9.77 19.90 21.88
CA GLY A 16 -9.57 18.58 21.27
C GLY A 16 -10.88 17.80 21.09
N GLY A 17 -11.78 17.87 22.07
CA GLY A 17 -13.12 17.29 21.98
C GLY A 17 -13.97 17.96 20.90
N GLY A 18 -13.88 19.28 20.77
CA GLY A 18 -14.51 20.04 19.70
C GLY A 18 -13.97 19.65 18.32
N TRP A 19 -12.66 19.44 18.21
CA TRP A 19 -12.03 18.96 16.97
C TRP A 19 -12.54 17.57 16.57
N LEU A 20 -12.55 16.60 17.50
CA LEU A 20 -13.09 15.26 17.24
C LEU A 20 -14.59 15.31 16.88
N PHE A 21 -15.36 16.15 17.55
CA PHE A 21 -16.78 16.31 17.24
C PHE A 21 -16.96 16.84 15.81
N LEU A 22 -16.23 17.89 15.43
CA LEU A 22 -16.37 18.54 14.13
C LEU A 22 -15.94 17.64 12.98
N PHE A 23 -14.83 16.93 13.11
CA PHE A 23 -14.24 16.17 11.99
C PHE A 23 -14.64 14.70 11.93
N PHE A 24 -15.08 14.11 13.05
CA PHE A 24 -15.44 12.70 13.09
C PHE A 24 -16.92 12.50 13.42
N LEU A 25 -17.42 13.08 14.50
CA LEU A 25 -18.81 12.79 14.93
C LEU A 25 -19.85 13.48 14.05
N LEU A 26 -19.63 14.74 13.65
CA LEU A 26 -20.60 15.50 12.87
C LEU A 26 -20.87 14.87 11.49
N PRO A 27 -19.86 14.46 10.70
CA PRO A 27 -20.10 13.71 9.46
C PRO A 27 -20.83 12.38 9.69
N ILE A 28 -20.49 11.63 10.74
CA ILE A 28 -21.15 10.36 11.07
C ILE A 28 -22.62 10.60 11.42
N LEU A 29 -22.91 11.60 12.24
CA LEU A 29 -24.28 11.96 12.60
C LEU A 29 -25.07 12.42 11.38
N ALA A 30 -24.47 13.21 10.49
CA ALA A 30 -25.10 13.62 9.24
C ALA A 30 -25.45 12.40 8.36
N LEU A 31 -24.50 11.47 8.18
CA LEU A 31 -24.74 10.22 7.44
C LEU A 31 -25.83 9.36 8.10
N ALA A 32 -25.83 9.26 9.43
CA ALA A 32 -26.84 8.53 10.18
C ALA A 32 -28.23 9.15 10.01
N VAL A 33 -28.35 10.48 10.08
CA VAL A 33 -29.61 11.18 9.85
C VAL A 33 -30.08 10.99 8.41
N THR A 34 -29.22 11.25 7.41
CA THR A 34 -29.57 11.10 5.99
C THR A 34 -29.90 9.67 5.59
N SER A 35 -29.32 8.67 6.24
CA SER A 35 -29.67 7.26 5.98
C SER A 35 -31.13 6.93 6.32
N LEU A 36 -31.76 7.72 7.19
CA LEU A 36 -33.14 7.57 7.65
C LEU A 36 -34.10 8.51 6.91
N GLU A 37 -33.62 9.27 5.93
CA GLU A 37 -34.42 10.16 5.11
C GLU A 37 -34.90 9.46 3.83
N SER A 38 -35.97 9.99 3.25
CA SER A 38 -36.41 9.70 1.88
C SER A 38 -36.37 10.97 1.03
N GLY A 39 -36.13 10.79 -0.28
CA GLY A 39 -36.03 11.89 -1.23
C GLY A 39 -34.74 11.87 -2.02
N ASP A 40 -34.47 12.97 -2.72
CA ASP A 40 -33.28 13.15 -3.54
C ASP A 40 -32.78 14.60 -3.48
N PHE A 41 -31.67 14.85 -4.16
CA PHE A 41 -31.05 16.19 -4.19
C PHE A 41 -31.88 17.24 -4.95
N ILE A 42 -32.95 16.86 -5.64
CA ILE A 42 -33.74 17.76 -6.50
C ILE A 42 -35.06 18.14 -5.82
N ALA A 43 -35.77 17.17 -5.26
CA ALA A 43 -37.02 17.33 -4.53
C ALA A 43 -36.82 17.63 -3.03
N GLY A 44 -35.61 17.41 -2.52
CA GLY A 44 -35.24 17.61 -1.12
C GLY A 44 -35.35 16.32 -0.30
N PHE A 45 -34.60 16.28 0.81
CA PHE A 45 -34.63 15.18 1.77
C PHE A 45 -35.67 15.44 2.86
N ASN A 46 -36.48 14.43 3.16
CA ASN A 46 -37.44 14.46 4.25
C ASN A 46 -37.07 13.36 5.26
N PHE A 47 -36.95 13.75 6.52
CA PHE A 47 -36.69 12.80 7.61
C PHE A 47 -37.96 12.07 8.00
N ASP A 48 -38.04 10.77 7.69
CA ASP A 48 -39.22 9.94 7.84
C ASP A 48 -38.96 8.59 8.52
N TRP A 49 -37.79 8.43 9.17
CA TRP A 49 -37.39 7.19 9.85
C TRP A 49 -37.37 5.97 8.91
N ASN A 50 -36.91 6.15 7.68
CA ASN A 50 -36.89 5.09 6.67
C ASN A 50 -35.76 4.05 6.93
N VAL A 51 -35.98 3.19 7.93
CA VAL A 51 -35.10 2.05 8.24
C VAL A 51 -35.10 0.98 7.14
N GLY A 52 -36.06 1.02 6.22
CA GLY A 52 -36.15 0.11 5.07
C GLY A 52 -34.98 0.27 4.09
N ASN A 53 -34.33 1.44 4.08
CA ASN A 53 -33.14 1.71 3.29
C ASN A 53 -32.02 0.69 3.55
N TYR A 54 -31.85 0.26 4.81
CA TYR A 54 -30.80 -0.70 5.19
C TYR A 54 -31.05 -2.11 4.64
N THR A 55 -32.29 -2.61 4.76
CA THR A 55 -32.65 -3.94 4.28
C THR A 55 -32.65 -4.00 2.76
N PHE A 56 -33.18 -2.96 2.10
CA PHE A 56 -33.17 -2.82 0.65
C PHE A 56 -31.74 -2.72 0.10
N GLY A 57 -30.89 -1.88 0.71
CA GLY A 57 -29.50 -1.72 0.30
C GLY A 57 -28.69 -3.01 0.41
N LEU A 58 -28.85 -3.76 1.52
CA LEU A 58 -28.16 -5.03 1.70
C LEU A 58 -28.61 -6.10 0.70
N GLN A 59 -29.91 -6.17 0.38
CA GLN A 59 -30.40 -7.13 -0.60
C GLN A 59 -29.91 -6.80 -2.01
N LEU A 60 -29.96 -5.52 -2.39
CA LEU A 60 -29.58 -5.05 -3.73
C LEU A 60 -28.07 -5.11 -3.99
N TYR A 61 -27.25 -4.84 -2.97
CA TYR A 61 -25.80 -4.71 -3.12
C TYR A 61 -24.97 -5.77 -2.36
N SER A 62 -25.60 -6.88 -1.96
CA SER A 62 -24.94 -7.97 -1.21
C SER A 62 -23.64 -8.45 -1.86
N SER A 63 -23.63 -8.63 -3.19
CA SER A 63 -22.42 -9.05 -3.91
C SER A 63 -21.28 -8.04 -3.83
N GLN A 64 -21.58 -6.75 -3.81
CA GLN A 64 -20.60 -5.67 -3.74
C GLN A 64 -20.03 -5.54 -2.32
N PHE A 65 -20.84 -5.79 -1.28
CA PHE A 65 -20.34 -5.92 0.09
C PHE A 65 -19.41 -7.13 0.24
N LEU A 66 -19.73 -8.26 -0.39
CA LEU A 66 -18.84 -9.42 -0.37
C LEU A 66 -17.53 -9.13 -1.11
N HIS A 67 -17.60 -8.53 -2.30
CA HIS A 67 -16.40 -8.12 -3.03
C HIS A 67 -15.52 -7.14 -2.23
N SER A 68 -16.10 -6.20 -1.48
CA SER A 68 -15.31 -5.27 -0.66
C SER A 68 -14.59 -5.97 0.50
N ILE A 69 -15.22 -6.97 1.13
CA ILE A 69 -14.60 -7.81 2.16
C ILE A 69 -13.53 -8.72 1.56
N GLU A 70 -13.78 -9.33 0.39
CA GLU A 70 -12.82 -10.19 -0.29
C GLU A 70 -11.58 -9.42 -0.73
N TYR A 71 -11.75 -8.22 -1.31
CA TYR A 71 -10.64 -7.37 -1.73
C TYR A 71 -9.93 -6.71 -0.55
N GLY A 72 -10.65 -6.37 0.53
CA GLY A 72 -10.09 -5.84 1.76
C GLY A 72 -9.43 -6.90 2.65
N GLY A 73 -9.84 -8.16 2.52
CA GLY A 73 -9.41 -9.35 3.27
C GLY A 73 -7.90 -9.43 3.52
N PRO A 74 -7.06 -9.33 2.48
CA PRO A 74 -5.61 -9.36 2.62
C PRO A 74 -4.99 -8.21 3.43
N PHE A 75 -5.71 -7.09 3.58
CA PHE A 75 -5.26 -5.91 4.33
C PHE A 75 -5.68 -5.94 5.82
N PHE A 76 -6.50 -6.91 6.25
CA PHE A 76 -6.85 -7.06 7.67
C PHE A 76 -5.67 -7.57 8.51
N VAL A 77 -4.68 -8.22 7.88
CA VAL A 77 -3.45 -8.65 8.55
C VAL A 77 -2.40 -7.57 8.42
N SER A 78 -1.87 -7.12 9.55
CA SER A 78 -0.85 -6.07 9.56
C SER A 78 0.38 -6.51 8.75
N PHE A 79 1.06 -5.52 8.17
CA PHE A 79 2.30 -5.74 7.42
C PHE A 79 3.31 -6.57 8.22
N VAL A 80 3.56 -6.21 9.48
CA VAL A 80 4.50 -6.91 10.37
C VAL A 80 4.13 -8.38 10.54
N ILE A 81 2.85 -8.70 10.80
CA ILE A 81 2.39 -10.09 10.98
C ILE A 81 2.54 -10.90 9.68
N ARG A 82 2.30 -10.28 8.52
CA ARG A 82 2.54 -10.94 7.22
C ARG A 82 4.01 -11.25 7.01
N THR A 83 4.91 -10.32 7.34
CA THR A 83 6.36 -10.53 7.20
C THR A 83 6.88 -11.59 8.18
N LEU A 84 6.41 -11.59 9.44
CA LEU A 84 6.71 -12.66 10.41
C LEU A 84 6.22 -14.04 9.97
N SER A 85 5.07 -14.08 9.29
CA SER A 85 4.54 -15.32 8.72
C SER A 85 5.47 -15.84 7.61
N TRP A 86 5.97 -14.96 6.76
CA TRP A 86 6.97 -15.31 5.74
C TRP A 86 8.32 -15.73 6.34
N GLU A 87 8.79 -15.06 7.39
CA GLU A 87 9.99 -15.49 8.13
C GLU A 87 9.84 -16.93 8.62
N THR A 88 8.71 -17.24 9.26
CA THR A 88 8.40 -18.59 9.75
C THR A 88 8.34 -19.62 8.62
N LEU A 89 7.72 -19.27 7.49
CA LEU A 89 7.63 -20.14 6.31
C LEU A 89 9.00 -20.39 5.69
N LEU A 90 9.82 -19.34 5.55
CA LEU A 90 11.12 -19.40 4.89
C LEU A 90 12.25 -19.93 5.80
N ALA A 91 11.98 -20.11 7.10
CA ALA A 91 12.92 -20.69 8.04
C ALA A 91 13.36 -22.10 7.60
N ASP A 92 14.63 -22.43 7.88
CA ASP A 92 15.27 -23.68 7.42
C ASP A 92 14.55 -24.96 7.89
N TYR A 93 13.92 -24.89 9.06
CA TYR A 93 13.09 -25.94 9.65
C TYR A 93 11.61 -25.53 9.78
N GLY A 94 11.21 -24.52 9.02
CA GLY A 94 9.83 -24.05 8.94
C GLY A 94 8.91 -25.04 8.22
N PRO A 95 7.60 -24.79 8.24
CA PRO A 95 6.60 -25.69 7.65
C PRO A 95 6.73 -25.86 6.13
N LEU A 96 7.44 -24.95 5.43
CA LEU A 96 7.69 -25.07 3.99
C LEU A 96 8.88 -25.98 3.67
N PHE A 97 10.04 -25.73 4.27
CA PHE A 97 11.28 -26.41 3.89
C PHE A 97 11.54 -27.70 4.66
N LYS A 98 11.04 -27.83 5.91
CA LYS A 98 11.24 -29.05 6.70
C LYS A 98 10.70 -30.31 6.00
N PRO A 99 9.45 -30.35 5.50
CA PRO A 99 8.94 -31.56 4.83
C PRO A 99 9.71 -31.89 3.54
N LEU A 100 10.17 -30.87 2.82
CA LEU A 100 10.95 -31.04 1.58
C LEU A 100 12.36 -31.59 1.85
N LYS A 101 13.00 -31.15 2.94
CA LYS A 101 14.29 -31.69 3.41
C LYS A 101 14.12 -33.12 3.95
N ASP A 102 13.08 -33.37 4.74
CA ASP A 102 12.77 -34.70 5.27
C ASP A 102 12.48 -35.71 4.14
N ALA A 103 11.86 -35.27 3.04
CA ALA A 103 11.62 -36.06 1.84
C ALA A 103 12.86 -36.25 0.94
N GLY A 104 13.99 -35.61 1.26
CA GLY A 104 15.21 -35.66 0.44
C GLY A 104 15.13 -34.88 -0.88
N LEU A 105 14.12 -34.01 -1.04
CA LEU A 105 13.95 -33.16 -2.23
C LEU A 105 14.86 -31.93 -2.21
N LEU A 106 15.32 -31.52 -1.02
CA LEU A 106 16.22 -30.39 -0.84
C LEU A 106 17.48 -30.81 -0.06
N PRO A 107 18.65 -30.24 -0.41
CA PRO A 107 19.86 -30.36 0.40
C PRO A 107 19.64 -29.90 1.85
N GLY A 108 20.36 -30.51 2.81
CA GLY A 108 20.23 -30.16 4.23
C GLY A 108 20.69 -28.73 4.56
N ASP A 109 21.63 -28.21 3.78
CA ASP A 109 22.17 -26.84 3.85
C ASP A 109 21.36 -25.82 3.03
N PHE A 110 20.28 -26.25 2.36
CA PHE A 110 19.42 -25.35 1.61
C PHE A 110 18.78 -24.32 2.53
N ARG A 111 19.01 -23.03 2.23
CA ARG A 111 18.55 -21.89 3.01
C ARG A 111 18.09 -20.77 2.10
N VAL A 112 16.92 -20.21 2.41
CA VAL A 112 16.36 -19.03 1.72
C VAL A 112 16.32 -17.83 2.66
N LEU A 113 15.91 -18.02 3.92
CA LEU A 113 15.93 -16.96 4.92
C LEU A 113 17.35 -16.39 5.10
N ALA A 114 17.46 -15.09 5.35
CA ALA A 114 18.72 -14.37 5.45
C ALA A 114 19.55 -14.33 4.16
N THR A 115 18.90 -14.45 3.01
CA THR A 115 19.54 -14.27 1.69
C THR A 115 18.96 -13.06 0.95
N PRO A 116 19.67 -12.48 -0.03
CA PRO A 116 19.12 -11.40 -0.86
C PRO A 116 17.79 -11.76 -1.52
N VAL A 117 17.59 -13.04 -1.87
CA VAL A 117 16.36 -13.54 -2.50
C VAL A 117 15.17 -13.41 -1.55
N ALA A 118 15.33 -13.73 -0.27
CA ALA A 118 14.26 -13.56 0.71
C ALA A 118 13.88 -12.09 0.90
N VAL A 119 14.88 -11.19 0.98
CA VAL A 119 14.64 -9.75 1.13
C VAL A 119 13.97 -9.17 -0.11
N THR A 120 14.50 -9.44 -1.31
CA THR A 120 13.90 -8.95 -2.56
C THR A 120 12.50 -9.53 -2.79
N GLY A 121 12.30 -10.82 -2.50
CA GLY A 121 10.99 -11.47 -2.59
C GLY A 121 9.98 -10.89 -1.61
N GLY A 122 10.38 -10.64 -0.37
CA GLY A 122 9.57 -9.99 0.67
C GLY A 122 9.14 -8.59 0.26
N LEU A 123 10.10 -7.75 -0.16
CA LEU A 123 9.81 -6.40 -0.67
C LEU A 123 8.88 -6.44 -1.88
N ALA A 124 9.15 -7.31 -2.86
CA ALA A 124 8.30 -7.46 -4.03
C ALA A 124 6.87 -7.83 -3.64
N TYR A 125 6.68 -8.80 -2.74
CA TYR A 125 5.37 -9.18 -2.22
C TYR A 125 4.66 -8.03 -1.50
N THR A 126 5.37 -7.32 -0.61
CA THR A 126 4.82 -6.20 0.16
C THR A 126 4.33 -5.08 -0.74
N PHE A 127 5.10 -4.74 -1.78
CA PHE A 127 4.82 -3.60 -2.64
C PHE A 127 4.04 -3.95 -3.91
N PHE A 128 3.84 -5.23 -4.21
CA PHE A 128 3.13 -5.69 -5.41
C PHE A 128 1.75 -5.04 -5.58
N PRO A 129 0.86 -4.98 -4.56
CA PRO A 129 -0.46 -4.37 -4.74
C PRO A 129 -0.38 -2.88 -5.10
N PHE A 130 0.60 -2.16 -4.55
CA PHE A 130 0.81 -0.75 -4.83
C PHE A 130 1.38 -0.51 -6.24
N MET A 131 2.20 -1.43 -6.75
CA MET A 131 2.68 -1.42 -8.14
C MET A 131 1.55 -1.69 -9.14
N MET A 132 0.62 -2.58 -8.77
CA MET A 132 -0.49 -2.99 -9.63
C MET A 132 -1.47 -1.86 -9.94
N LEU A 133 -1.78 -0.99 -8.96
CA LEU A 133 -2.76 0.08 -9.14
C LEU A 133 -2.44 1.04 -10.31
N PRO A 134 -1.25 1.65 -10.42
CA PRO A 134 -0.93 2.54 -11.53
C PRO A 134 -0.78 1.81 -12.87
N ILE A 135 -0.33 0.54 -12.86
CA ILE A 135 -0.32 -0.29 -14.08
C ILE A 135 -1.75 -0.51 -14.56
N PHE A 136 -2.66 -0.91 -13.67
CA PHE A 136 -4.06 -1.13 -14.00
C PHE A 136 -4.72 0.15 -14.54
N ALA A 137 -4.53 1.28 -13.85
CA ALA A 137 -5.06 2.57 -14.30
C ALA A 137 -4.51 3.00 -15.66
N SER A 138 -3.27 2.63 -15.99
CA SER A 138 -2.69 2.89 -17.31
C SER A 138 -3.24 1.95 -18.39
N LEU A 139 -3.50 0.68 -18.06
CA LEU A 139 -4.08 -0.30 -18.97
C LEU A 139 -5.53 0.02 -19.30
N GLU A 140 -6.32 0.48 -18.32
CA GLU A 140 -7.74 0.84 -18.50
C GLU A 140 -7.93 2.01 -19.48
N LYS A 141 -6.91 2.87 -19.61
CA LYS A 141 -6.93 4.01 -20.55
C LYS A 141 -6.59 3.63 -21.99
N ILE A 142 -6.13 2.41 -22.25
CA ILE A 142 -5.75 1.98 -23.60
C ILE A 142 -7.02 1.79 -24.44
N ASP A 143 -7.13 2.52 -25.56
CA ASP A 143 -8.24 2.34 -26.51
C ASP A 143 -8.16 0.94 -27.14
N ARG A 144 -9.24 0.17 -26.96
CA ARG A 144 -9.40 -1.17 -27.50
C ARG A 144 -9.25 -1.23 -29.03
N ARG A 145 -9.51 -0.12 -29.73
CA ARG A 145 -9.31 -0.01 -31.19
C ARG A 145 -7.86 -0.23 -31.61
N LEU A 146 -6.88 0.11 -30.77
CA LEU A 146 -5.46 -0.13 -31.06
C LEU A 146 -5.11 -1.62 -31.03
N VAL A 147 -5.79 -2.38 -30.16
CA VAL A 147 -5.66 -3.83 -30.05
C VAL A 147 -6.31 -4.50 -31.26
N GLU A 148 -7.54 -4.09 -31.60
CA GLU A 148 -8.29 -4.60 -32.75
C GLU A 148 -7.54 -4.33 -34.08
N ALA A 149 -7.01 -3.12 -34.26
CA ALA A 149 -6.23 -2.78 -35.46
C ALA A 149 -4.93 -3.59 -35.59
N ALA A 150 -4.29 -3.97 -34.48
CA ALA A 150 -3.13 -4.84 -34.51
C ALA A 150 -3.51 -6.28 -34.88
N GLU A 151 -4.64 -6.78 -34.38
CA GLU A 151 -5.19 -8.09 -34.76
C GLU A 151 -5.59 -8.12 -36.25
N ASP A 152 -6.16 -7.04 -36.78
CA ASP A 152 -6.48 -6.88 -38.21
C ASP A 152 -5.22 -6.92 -39.11
N LEU A 153 -4.07 -6.48 -38.58
CA LEU A 153 -2.76 -6.61 -39.23
C LEU A 153 -2.11 -7.98 -39.01
N PHE A 154 -2.89 -8.99 -38.60
CA PHE A 154 -2.45 -10.35 -38.32
C PHE A 154 -1.44 -10.48 -37.17
N ALA A 155 -1.37 -9.50 -36.25
CA ALA A 155 -0.54 -9.64 -35.07
C ALA A 155 -1.11 -10.69 -34.11
N ASN A 156 -0.26 -11.59 -33.63
CA ASN A 156 -0.66 -12.55 -32.61
C ASN A 156 -0.70 -11.91 -31.20
N ARG A 157 -1.32 -12.58 -30.22
CA ARG A 157 -1.49 -12.04 -28.85
C ARG A 157 -0.20 -11.55 -28.18
N PHE A 158 0.92 -12.24 -28.42
CA PHE A 158 2.22 -11.84 -27.86
C PHE A 158 2.77 -10.59 -28.56
N GLU A 159 2.58 -10.48 -29.88
CA GLU A 159 2.94 -9.28 -30.65
C GLU A 159 2.10 -8.07 -30.26
N VAL A 160 0.78 -8.24 -30.11
CA VAL A 160 -0.14 -7.21 -29.64
C VAL A 160 0.28 -6.73 -28.24
N PHE A 161 0.57 -7.65 -27.31
CA PHE A 161 1.07 -7.29 -25.99
C PHE A 161 2.38 -6.50 -26.08
N ARG A 162 3.40 -7.03 -26.77
CA ARG A 162 4.73 -6.44 -26.78
C ARG A 162 4.81 -5.11 -27.55
N ARG A 163 4.04 -4.96 -28.63
CA ARG A 163 4.11 -3.80 -29.53
C ARG A 163 3.07 -2.72 -29.23
N VAL A 164 1.95 -3.07 -28.60
CA VAL A 164 0.86 -2.13 -28.32
C VAL A 164 0.68 -1.96 -26.82
N ILE A 165 0.30 -3.02 -26.11
CA ILE A 165 -0.11 -2.92 -24.69
C ILE A 165 1.06 -2.51 -23.79
N PHE A 166 2.19 -3.20 -23.88
CA PHE A 166 3.37 -2.96 -23.06
C PHE A 166 3.89 -1.52 -23.18
N PRO A 167 4.20 -0.97 -24.37
CA PRO A 167 4.68 0.40 -24.49
C PRO A 167 3.66 1.44 -24.04
N LEU A 168 2.35 1.22 -24.28
CA LEU A 168 1.30 2.12 -23.81
C LEU A 168 1.07 2.04 -22.30
N SER A 169 1.40 0.92 -21.66
CA SER A 169 1.33 0.74 -20.20
C SER A 169 2.55 1.26 -19.45
N LEU A 170 3.64 1.62 -20.15
CA LEU A 170 4.89 2.09 -19.53
C LEU A 170 4.69 3.29 -18.59
N PRO A 171 3.86 4.30 -18.87
CA PRO A 171 3.58 5.37 -17.92
C PRO A 171 3.06 4.86 -16.56
N GLY A 172 2.17 3.86 -16.58
CA GLY A 172 1.70 3.18 -15.37
C GLY A 172 2.79 2.41 -14.64
N VAL A 173 3.65 1.69 -15.38
CA VAL A 173 4.83 1.02 -14.82
C VAL A 173 5.75 2.05 -14.15
N PHE A 174 6.02 3.18 -14.81
CA PHE A 174 6.88 4.21 -14.25
C PHE A 174 6.29 4.85 -12.99
N ALA A 175 5.00 5.13 -12.97
CA ALA A 175 4.30 5.63 -11.79
C ALA A 175 4.34 4.60 -10.65
N GLY A 176 4.18 3.32 -10.96
CA GLY A 176 4.31 2.23 -9.99
C GLY A 176 5.70 2.09 -9.40
N VAL A 177 6.76 2.16 -10.21
CA VAL A 177 8.15 2.11 -9.73
C VAL A 177 8.44 3.28 -8.80
N LEU A 178 7.93 4.47 -9.06
CA LEU A 178 8.07 5.60 -8.14
C LEU A 178 7.32 5.37 -6.83
N LEU A 179 6.05 4.95 -6.94
CA LEU A 179 5.17 4.72 -5.81
C LEU A 179 5.69 3.65 -4.85
N THR A 180 6.36 2.63 -5.38
CA THR A 180 6.87 1.47 -4.61
C THR A 180 8.36 1.54 -4.31
N GLY A 181 9.15 2.12 -5.22
CA GLY A 181 10.60 2.22 -5.09
C GLY A 181 11.00 3.02 -3.86
N ILE A 182 10.43 4.22 -3.68
CA ILE A 182 10.76 5.08 -2.53
C ILE A 182 10.54 4.37 -1.18
N PRO A 183 9.33 3.85 -0.87
CA PRO A 183 9.12 3.17 0.41
C PRO A 183 9.92 1.87 0.53
N SER A 184 10.21 1.17 -0.57
CA SER A 184 10.98 -0.08 -0.51
C SER A 184 12.42 0.09 -0.01
N VAL A 185 13.10 1.19 -0.34
CA VAL A 185 14.47 1.43 0.13
C VAL A 185 14.50 1.79 1.62
N ALA A 186 13.39 2.30 2.16
CA ALA A 186 13.24 2.65 3.57
C ALA A 186 12.69 1.50 4.44
N ASP A 187 12.31 0.37 3.84
CA ASP A 187 11.71 -0.76 4.55
C ASP A 187 12.77 -1.60 5.29
N TYR A 188 13.06 -1.19 6.52
CA TYR A 188 13.98 -1.92 7.40
C TYR A 188 13.33 -3.15 8.03
N VAL A 189 12.00 -3.23 8.11
CA VAL A 189 11.27 -4.35 8.74
C VAL A 189 11.41 -5.62 7.91
N ASN A 190 11.23 -5.52 6.58
CA ASN A 190 11.48 -6.65 5.69
C ASN A 190 12.93 -7.13 5.77
N GLN A 191 13.88 -6.20 5.90
CA GLN A 191 15.28 -6.57 6.04
C GLN A 191 15.55 -7.25 7.38
N ASP A 192 15.03 -6.74 8.48
CA ASP A 192 15.27 -7.26 9.83
C ASP A 192 14.70 -8.67 9.99
N LEU A 193 13.49 -8.91 9.46
CA LEU A 193 12.79 -10.18 9.61
C LEU A 193 13.20 -11.24 8.57
N LEU A 194 13.52 -10.84 7.32
CA LEU A 194 13.82 -11.80 6.24
C LEU A 194 15.29 -11.85 5.84
N GLY A 195 16.05 -10.81 6.19
CA GLY A 195 17.44 -10.62 5.83
C GLY A 195 18.43 -11.17 6.86
N GLY A 196 19.71 -10.98 6.58
CA GLY A 196 20.80 -11.28 7.49
C GLY A 196 21.89 -10.21 7.41
N VAL A 197 23.02 -10.48 8.07
CA VAL A 197 24.15 -9.52 8.17
C VAL A 197 24.70 -9.09 6.81
N GLY A 198 24.60 -9.94 5.78
CA GLY A 198 25.05 -9.63 4.42
C GLY A 198 24.04 -8.85 3.57
N THR A 199 22.82 -8.62 4.07
CA THR A 199 21.72 -7.96 3.33
C THR A 199 21.23 -6.70 4.04
N THR A 200 22.01 -6.15 4.96
CA THR A 200 21.62 -4.98 5.75
C THR A 200 21.38 -3.78 4.85
N MET A 201 20.25 -3.11 5.07
CA MET A 201 19.85 -1.92 4.31
C MET A 201 20.14 -0.65 5.12
N ILE A 202 20.33 0.49 4.43
CA ILE A 202 20.64 1.77 5.09
C ILE A 202 19.56 2.19 6.10
N GLY A 203 18.28 1.86 5.83
CA GLY A 203 17.18 2.12 6.75
C GLY A 203 17.36 1.42 8.10
N ARG A 204 17.85 0.18 8.11
CA ARG A 204 18.16 -0.55 9.34
C ARG A 204 19.34 0.06 10.09
N VAL A 205 20.40 0.43 9.38
CA VAL A 205 21.57 1.09 10.00
C VAL A 205 21.15 2.40 10.67
N ILE A 206 20.31 3.20 10.02
CA ILE A 206 19.79 4.45 10.59
C ILE A 206 18.97 4.17 11.86
N GLU A 207 18.08 3.17 11.83
CA GLU A 207 17.28 2.76 12.99
C GLU A 207 18.17 2.30 14.15
N GLU A 208 19.18 1.47 13.88
CA GLU A 208 20.12 0.98 14.91
C GLU A 208 20.86 2.14 15.58
N GLN A 209 21.28 3.15 14.80
CA GLN A 209 21.93 4.33 15.37
C GLN A 209 20.98 5.19 16.22
N PHE A 210 19.68 5.22 15.93
CA PHE A 210 18.69 5.95 16.74
C PHE A 210 18.27 5.19 18.00
N GLU A 211 18.04 3.88 17.88
CA GLU A 211 17.34 3.09 18.91
C GLU A 211 18.27 2.20 19.74
N VAL A 212 19.38 1.72 19.17
CA VAL A 212 20.30 0.79 19.84
C VAL A 212 21.53 1.53 20.35
N ASP A 213 22.24 2.22 19.46
CA ASP A 213 23.49 2.93 19.81
C ASP A 213 23.21 4.33 20.38
N ILE A 214 21.98 4.84 20.24
CA ILE A 214 21.53 6.15 20.75
C ILE A 214 22.45 7.29 20.25
N ASN A 215 23.04 7.12 19.07
CA ASN A 215 23.93 8.07 18.41
C ASN A 215 23.13 8.97 17.46
N TYR A 216 22.26 9.81 18.03
CA TYR A 216 21.40 10.73 17.28
C TYR A 216 22.13 11.59 16.23
N PRO A 217 23.34 12.15 16.50
CA PRO A 217 24.04 12.94 15.48
C PRO A 217 24.41 12.13 14.24
N LEU A 218 24.96 10.92 14.42
CA LEU A 218 25.30 10.05 13.30
C LEU A 218 24.04 9.58 12.57
N ALA A 219 23.03 9.14 13.31
CA ALA A 219 21.75 8.69 12.75
C ALA A 219 21.08 9.79 11.90
N ALA A 220 21.03 11.03 12.40
CA ALA A 220 20.49 12.18 11.68
C ALA A 220 21.29 12.51 10.42
N SER A 221 22.63 12.40 10.47
CA SER A 221 23.47 12.64 9.29
C SER A 221 23.22 11.61 8.18
N LEU A 222 23.09 10.32 8.54
CA LEU A 222 22.78 9.24 7.61
C LEU A 222 21.39 9.40 7.02
N ALA A 223 20.39 9.70 7.86
CA ALA A 223 19.02 9.98 7.42
C ALA A 223 18.95 11.17 6.46
N PHE A 224 19.71 12.25 6.74
CA PHE A 224 19.75 13.42 5.88
C PHE A 224 20.39 13.11 4.52
N ILE A 225 21.54 12.44 4.49
CA ILE A 225 22.20 12.02 3.24
C ILE A 225 21.26 11.12 2.43
N PHE A 226 20.59 10.17 3.09
CA PHE A 226 19.66 9.26 2.46
C PHE A 226 18.45 10.00 1.87
N MET A 227 17.85 10.93 2.62
CA MET A 227 16.76 11.77 2.15
C MET A 227 17.16 12.62 0.93
N VAL A 228 18.33 13.26 0.96
CA VAL A 228 18.86 14.02 -0.18
C VAL A 228 19.07 13.12 -1.40
N GLY A 229 19.59 11.91 -1.18
CA GLY A 229 19.76 10.91 -2.25
C GLY A 229 18.43 10.48 -2.87
N LEU A 230 17.41 10.18 -2.04
CA LEU A 230 16.07 9.83 -2.52
C LEU A 230 15.41 10.97 -3.30
N LEU A 231 15.55 12.22 -2.82
CA LEU A 231 15.05 13.40 -3.52
C LEU A 231 15.77 13.59 -4.86
N ALA A 232 17.10 13.46 -4.89
CA ALA A 232 17.87 13.56 -6.13
C ALA A 232 17.47 12.47 -7.14
N MET A 233 17.28 11.23 -6.68
CA MET A 233 16.79 10.11 -7.50
C MET A 233 15.39 10.40 -8.04
N LEU A 234 14.47 10.88 -7.21
CA LEU A 234 13.11 11.23 -7.62
C LEU A 234 13.12 12.33 -8.70
N LEU A 235 13.88 13.40 -8.49
CA LEU A 235 14.00 14.50 -9.45
C LEU A 235 14.66 14.06 -10.75
N ALA A 236 15.72 13.24 -10.69
CA ALA A 236 16.37 12.68 -11.86
C ALA A 236 15.40 11.82 -12.66
N TYR A 237 14.63 10.97 -11.99
CA TYR A 237 13.63 10.11 -12.60
C TYR A 237 12.52 10.93 -13.28
N GLN A 238 11.96 11.93 -12.60
CA GLN A 238 10.98 12.84 -13.17
C GLN A 238 11.52 13.59 -14.39
N ARG A 239 12.78 13.98 -14.39
CA ARG A 239 13.40 14.68 -15.52
C ARG A 239 13.61 13.78 -16.74
N ILE A 240 13.93 12.50 -16.53
CA ILE A 240 14.14 11.54 -17.63
C ILE A 240 12.81 11.10 -18.24
N PHE A 241 11.78 10.90 -17.41
CA PHE A 241 10.53 10.24 -17.83
C PHE A 241 9.28 11.13 -17.80
N GLY A 242 9.24 12.20 -16.99
CA GLY A 242 8.05 13.04 -16.75
C GLY A 242 7.84 14.23 -17.70
N THR A 243 8.78 14.54 -18.60
CA THR A 243 8.68 15.73 -19.49
C THR A 243 7.87 15.50 -20.78
N LYS A 244 7.36 14.28 -21.03
CA LYS A 244 6.64 13.97 -22.29
C LYS A 244 5.11 14.09 -22.21
N GLU A 245 4.50 14.09 -21.03
CA GLU A 245 3.04 14.19 -20.88
C GLU A 245 2.52 15.62 -20.59
N ILE A 246 3.37 16.57 -20.20
CA ILE A 246 2.94 17.94 -19.84
C ILE A 246 3.07 18.93 -21.02
N LEU A 247 3.67 18.51 -22.14
CA LEU A 247 3.96 19.37 -23.31
C LEU A 247 3.21 18.93 -24.59
N SER A 248 2.22 18.05 -24.48
CA SER A 248 1.43 17.57 -25.62
C SER A 248 -0.05 17.94 -25.54
N ASP A 249 -0.36 19.07 -24.91
CA ASP A 249 -1.64 19.78 -25.07
C ASP A 249 -1.40 21.08 -25.84
#